data_AF-A0A1M5UQG7-F1
#
_entry.id   AF-A0A1M5UQG7-F1
#
_cell.length_a   1.000
_cell.length_b   1.000
_cell.length_c   1.000
_cell.angle_alpha   90.00
_cell.angle_beta   90.00
_cell.angle_gamma   90.00
#
_symmetry.space_group_name_H-M   'P 1'
#
loop_
_entity.id
_entity.type
_entity.pdbx_description
1 polymer ?
#
loop_
_entity_poly.entity_id
_entity_poly.type
_entity_poly.pdbx_seq_one_letter_code
_entity_poly.pdbx_strand_id
1 'polypeptide(L)' 'MGRKVSDEFTVPPCRTHHRDIHNVGDEAAWWEKRAIDPVATARMLWISTKRIE' A
#
# COMPACT_ATOMS: atom_id res chain seq x y z
N MET A 1 -0.58 6.22 24.32
CA MET A 1 -0.38 4.86 23.78
C MET A 1 -0.59 4.90 22.27
N GLY A 2 0.46 4.74 21.46
CA GLY A 2 0.32 4.64 20.00
C GLY A 2 0.01 3.20 19.60
N ARG A 3 -1.08 2.98 18.84
CA ARG A 3 -1.37 1.67 18.25
C ARG A 3 -0.68 1.61 16.89
N LYS A 4 0.33 0.74 16.75
CA LYS A 4 0.93 0.45 15.46
C LYS A 4 -0.13 -0.24 14.58
N VAL A 5 -0.31 0.24 13.36
CA VAL A 5 -1.21 -0.40 12.38
C VAL A 5 -0.64 -1.75 11.94
N SER A 6 -1.51 -2.69 11.58
CA SER A 6 -1.10 -3.98 11.01
C SER A 6 -0.63 -3.80 9.58
N ASP A 7 0.41 -4.54 9.17
CA ASP A 7 0.90 -4.58 7.79
C ASP A 7 -0.04 -5.36 6.86
N GLU A 8 -1.11 -5.97 7.37
CA GLU A 8 -2.10 -6.72 6.56
C GLU A 8 -2.96 -5.81 5.67
N PHE A 9 -3.04 -4.51 5.97
CA PHE A 9 -3.79 -3.53 5.18
C PHE A 9 -2.82 -2.59 4.45
N THR A 10 -2.01 -3.15 3.55
CA THR A 10 -1.04 -2.39 2.77
C THR A 10 -0.99 -2.89 1.32
N VAL A 11 -0.46 -2.05 0.43
CA VAL A 11 -0.09 -2.45 -0.93
C VAL A 11 1.41 -2.72 -0.92
N PRO A 12 1.88 -3.97 -1.10
CA PRO A 12 3.32 -4.25 -1.09
C PRO A 12 3.96 -3.89 -2.45
N PRO A 13 4.75 -2.81 -2.56
CA PRO A 13 5.52 -2.55 -3.78
C PRO A 13 6.63 -3.59 -3.94
N CYS A 14 6.98 -3.92 -5.18
CA CYS A 14 8.18 -4.72 -5.43
C CYS A 14 9.45 -3.94 -5.04
N ARG A 15 10.59 -4.63 -4.87
CA ARG A 15 11.85 -4.02 -4.40
C ARG A 15 12.25 -2.73 -5.14
N THR A 16 12.12 -2.72 -6.47
CA THR A 16 12.47 -1.56 -7.31
C THR A 16 11.55 -0.37 -7.01
N HIS A 17 10.24 -0.61 -6.95
CA HIS A 17 9.25 0.42 -6.68
C HIS A 17 9.29 0.90 -5.23
N HIS A 18 9.59 0.01 -4.28
CA HIS A 18 9.77 0.39 -2.88
C HIS A 18 10.92 1.40 -2.75
N ARG A 19 12.06 1.16 -3.41
CA ARG A 19 13.18 2.12 -3.42
C ARG A 19 12.83 3.41 -4.15
N ASP A 20 12.04 3.34 -5.22
CA ASP A 20 11.57 4.52 -5.94
C ASP A 20 10.69 5.42 -5.07
N ILE A 21 9.77 4.84 -4.27
CA ILE A 21 8.97 5.57 -3.28
C ILE A 21 9.89 6.30 -2.29
N HIS A 22 10.89 5.61 -1.73
CA HIS A 22 11.85 6.22 -0.80
C HIS A 22 12.66 7.36 -1.42
N ASN A 23 12.99 7.29 -2.71
CA ASN A 23 13.71 8.35 -3.41
C ASN A 23 12.83 9.58 -3.68
N VAL A 24 11.54 9.38 -3.99
CA VAL A 24 10.60 10.49 -4.23
C VAL A 24 10.22 11.19 -2.93
N GLY A 25 10.08 10.44 -1.83
CA GLY A 25 9.74 10.96 -0.49
C GLY A 25 8.26 11.34 -0.32
N ASP A 26 7.63 11.87 -1.37
CA ASP A 26 6.18 12.08 -1.44
C ASP A 26 5.47 10.84 -1.97
N GLU A 27 5.05 9.98 -1.05
CA GLU A 27 4.35 8.74 -1.35
C GLU A 27 3.00 8.97 -2.06
N ALA A 28 2.25 10.00 -1.67
CA ALA A 28 0.94 10.29 -2.26
C ALA A 28 1.09 10.66 -3.73
N ALA A 29 2.00 11.59 -4.06
CA ALA A 29 2.29 11.96 -5.44
C ALA A 29 2.85 10.77 -6.25
N TRP A 30 3.58 9.84 -5.60
CA TRP A 30 4.10 8.64 -6.26
C TRP A 30 2.99 7.67 -6.70
N TRP A 31 1.97 7.49 -5.85
CA TRP A 31 0.78 6.68 -6.16
C TRP A 31 -0.09 7.34 -7.23
N GLU A 32 -0.31 8.66 -7.14
CA GLU A 32 -1.06 9.43 -8.14
C GLU A 32 -0.44 9.32 -9.54
N LYS A 33 0.89 9.45 -9.65
CA LYS A 33 1.62 9.28 -10.93
C LYS A 33 1.42 7.91 -11.56
N ARG A 34 1.06 6.89 -10.78
CA ARG A 34 0.81 5.52 -11.24
C ARG A 34 -0.66 5.21 -11.45
N ALA A 35 -1.54 6.18 -11.19
CA ALA A 35 -3.00 6.00 -11.24
C ALA A 35 -3.49 4.82 -10.37
N ILE A 36 -2.87 4.63 -9.21
CA ILE A 36 -3.25 3.60 -8.24
C ILE A 36 -3.78 4.29 -7.00
N ASP A 37 -5.00 3.93 -6.57
CA ASP A 37 -5.50 4.26 -5.24
C ASP A 37 -4.96 3.22 -4.24
N PRO A 38 -4.02 3.59 -3.35
CA PRO A 38 -3.42 2.65 -2.43
C PRO A 38 -4.42 2.13 -1.39
N VAL A 39 -5.43 2.92 -1.01
CA VAL A 39 -6.43 2.54 -0.01
C VAL A 39 -7.42 1.54 -0.59
N ALA A 40 -7.94 1.82 -1.79
CA ALA A 40 -8.84 0.89 -2.48
C ALA A 40 -8.12 -0.42 -2.81
N THR A 41 -6.86 -0.34 -3.25
CA THR A 41 -6.05 -1.53 -3.56
C THR A 41 -5.73 -2.35 -2.32
N ALA A 42 -5.30 -1.73 -1.22
CA ALA A 42 -5.06 -2.41 0.05
C ALA A 42 -6.33 -3.11 0.54
N ARG A 43 -7.50 -2.47 0.41
CA ARG A 43 -8.79 -3.08 0.75
C ARG A 43 -9.08 -4.31 -0.09
N MET A 44 -8.92 -4.24 -1.41
CA MET A 44 -9.16 -5.39 -2.29
C MET A 44 -8.24 -6.57 -1.94
N LEU A 45 -6.95 -6.31 -1.72
CA LEU A 45 -5.98 -7.33 -1.32
C LEU A 45 -6.33 -7.93 0.05
N TRP A 46 -6.68 -7.09 1.02
CA TRP A 46 -7.10 -7.54 2.34
C TRP A 46 -8.34 -8.43 2.27
N ILE A 47 -9.39 -8.03 1.54
CA ILE A 47 -10.59 -8.88 1.34
C ILE A 47 -10.23 -10.20 0.64
N SER A 48 -9.35 -10.17 -0.37
CA SER A 48 -8.97 -11.39 -1.10
C SER A 48 -8.20 -12.41 -0.25
N THR A 49 -7.48 -11.94 0.78
CA THR A 49 -6.69 -12.79 1.69
C THR A 49 -7.52 -13.24 2.90
N LYS A 50 -8.47 -12.41 3.34
CA LYS A 50 -9.50 -12.79 4.31
C LYS A 50 -10.58 -13.57 3.57
N ARG A 51 -10.35 -14.87 3.35
CA ARG A 51 -11.40 -15.80 2.91
C ARG A 51 -12.65 -15.51 3.76
N ILE A 52 -13.67 -14.93 3.14
CA ILE A 52 -15.00 -14.91 3.72
C ILE A 52 -15.49 -16.35 3.60
N GLU A 53 -15.50 -17.07 4.71
CA GLU A 53 -16.36 -18.24 4.88
C GLU A 53 -17.80 -17.77 5.12
#